data_AF-A0A2R6FUH4-F1
#
_entry.id   AF-A0A2R6FUH4-F1
#
_cell.length_a   1.000
_cell.length_b   1.000
_cell.length_c   1.000
_cell.angle_alpha   90.00
_cell.angle_beta   90.00
_cell.angle_gamma   90.00
#
_symmetry.space_group_name_H-M   'P 1'
#
loop_
_entity.id
_entity.type
_entity.pdbx_description
1 polymer ?
#
loop_
_entity_poly.entity_id
_entity_poly.type
_entity_poly.pdbx_seq_one_letter_code
_entity_poly.pdbx_strand_id
1 'polypeptide(L)'
;MAVVTAHPTEQQLEASRPLPTRNGVTQGDANFQNATIRVWINTETDRIHKVQRVLHVRGAEATAVATVTYRFADYNDPTNITRPAFEESGSEWKGDCPGT
;
A
#
# COMPACT_ATOMS: atom_id res chain seq x y z
N MET A 1 -3.91 -20.55 -14.57
CA MET A 1 -4.03 -19.22 -13.93
C MET A 1 -5.47 -18.97 -13.55
N ALA A 2 -5.73 -18.46 -12.35
CA ALA A 2 -7.05 -18.10 -11.86
C ALA A 2 -7.10 -16.61 -11.48
N VAL A 3 -8.29 -16.01 -11.53
CA VAL A 3 -8.53 -14.61 -11.12
C VAL A 3 -9.65 -14.57 -10.10
N VAL A 4 -9.37 -14.01 -8.93
CA VAL A 4 -10.36 -13.74 -7.88
C VAL A 4 -10.67 -12.25 -7.89
N THR A 5 -11.96 -11.89 -7.91
CA THR A 5 -12.42 -10.50 -7.83
C THR A 5 -13.24 -10.29 -6.57
N ALA A 6 -12.96 -9.22 -5.85
CA ALA A 6 -13.71 -8.79 -4.67
C ALA A 6 -14.14 -7.33 -4.80
N HIS A 7 -15.30 -7.02 -4.24
CA HIS A 7 -15.89 -5.68 -4.23
C HIS A 7 -16.22 -5.26 -2.79
N PRO A 8 -15.19 -4.95 -1.98
CA PRO A 8 -15.43 -4.58 -0.59
C PRO A 8 -16.18 -3.24 -0.50
N THR A 9 -17.07 -3.17 0.49
CA THR A 9 -17.77 -1.94 0.86
C THR A 9 -16.85 -1.01 1.66
N GLU A 10 -17.23 0.27 1.80
CA GLU A 10 -16.59 1.22 2.73
C GLU A 10 -16.37 0.61 4.11
N GLN A 11 -17.40 0.00 4.71
CA GLN A 11 -17.30 -0.61 6.03
C GLN A 11 -16.23 -1.72 6.09
N GLN A 12 -16.13 -2.54 5.05
CA GLN A 12 -15.12 -3.60 4.98
C GLN A 12 -13.72 -3.04 4.75
N LEU A 13 -13.60 -1.95 3.98
CA LEU A 13 -12.34 -1.24 3.78
C LEU A 13 -11.85 -0.60 5.09
N GLU A 14 -12.74 0.08 5.83
CA GLU A 14 -12.45 0.66 7.14
C GLU A 14 -12.08 -0.42 8.17
N ALA A 15 -12.80 -1.53 8.22
CA ALA A 15 -12.45 -2.67 9.09
C ALA A 15 -11.11 -3.32 8.70
N SER A 16 -10.73 -3.24 7.42
CA SER A 16 -9.46 -3.73 6.90
C SER A 16 -8.31 -2.71 6.98
N ARG A 17 -8.46 -1.62 7.75
CA ARG A 17 -7.35 -0.74 8.13
C ARG A 17 -6.61 -1.31 9.36
N PRO A 18 -5.53 -2.10 9.21
CA PRO A 18 -4.54 -2.19 10.28
C PRO A 18 -3.18 -1.62 9.85
N LEU A 19 -2.61 -0.86 10.79
CA LEU A 19 -1.23 -0.42 10.94
C LEU A 19 -0.76 0.79 10.09
N PRO A 20 0.03 1.70 10.68
CA PRO A 20 0.54 2.90 10.05
C PRO A 20 1.55 2.51 8.98
N THR A 21 1.06 2.14 7.80
CA THR A 21 1.88 2.11 6.61
C THR A 21 2.04 3.55 6.16
N ARG A 22 3.22 4.12 6.41
CA ARG A 22 3.64 5.48 6.06
C ARG A 22 3.47 5.85 4.56
N ASN A 23 3.03 4.90 3.74
CA ASN A 23 2.82 5.03 2.30
C ASN A 23 1.35 4.80 1.87
N GLY A 24 0.39 4.80 2.80
CA GLY A 24 -1.03 4.79 2.49
C GLY A 24 -1.46 6.13 1.88
N VAL A 25 -2.12 6.08 0.73
CA VAL A 25 -2.54 7.23 -0.12
C VAL A 25 -3.63 8.11 0.54
N THR A 26 -3.75 8.08 1.86
CA THR A 26 -4.66 8.93 2.64
C THR A 26 -3.84 9.81 3.58
N GLN A 27 -3.06 10.71 2.98
CA GLN A 27 -2.53 11.86 3.69
C GLN A 27 -3.62 12.95 3.61
N GLY A 28 -4.52 12.99 4.61
CA GLY A 28 -5.65 13.93 4.69
C GLY A 28 -7.02 13.27 4.92
N ASP A 29 -8.08 14.09 5.10
CA ASP A 29 -9.48 13.76 5.41
C ASP A 29 -10.23 12.95 4.31
N ALA A 30 -9.52 12.11 3.56
CA ALA A 30 -10.07 11.34 2.45
C ALA A 30 -10.59 9.98 2.95
N ASN A 31 -11.86 9.68 2.64
CA ASN A 31 -12.53 8.44 3.01
C ASN A 31 -12.64 7.48 1.81
N PHE A 32 -12.46 6.19 2.06
CA PHE A 32 -12.67 5.16 1.04
C PHE A 32 -14.15 4.87 0.88
N GLN A 33 -14.66 4.90 -0.36
CA GLN A 33 -16.08 4.62 -0.62
C GLN A 33 -16.33 3.17 -1.00
N ASN A 34 -15.49 2.64 -1.87
CA ASN A 34 -15.52 1.25 -2.32
C ASN A 34 -14.22 0.91 -3.03
N ALA A 35 -14.04 -0.37 -3.33
CA ALA A 35 -12.95 -0.82 -4.18
C ALA A 35 -13.37 -1.96 -5.10
N THR A 36 -12.62 -2.14 -6.16
CA THR A 36 -12.54 -3.39 -6.90
C THR A 36 -11.13 -3.95 -6.76
N ILE A 37 -11.02 -5.15 -6.21
CA ILE A 37 -9.74 -5.84 -5.99
C ILE A 37 -9.72 -7.07 -6.89
N ARG A 38 -8.66 -7.21 -7.69
CA ARG A 38 -8.41 -8.38 -8.53
C ARG A 38 -7.08 -9.01 -8.14
N VAL A 39 -7.09 -10.33 -7.94
CA VAL A 39 -5.92 -11.13 -7.59
C VAL A 39 -5.74 -12.21 -8.65
N TRP A 40 -4.58 -12.24 -9.29
CA TRP A 40 -4.20 -13.26 -10.25
C TRP A 40 -3.31 -14.29 -9.56
N ILE A 41 -3.70 -15.55 -9.61
CA ILE A 41 -3.04 -16.66 -8.94
C ILE A 41 -2.52 -17.63 -10.01
N ASN A 42 -1.24 -17.99 -9.92
CA ASN A 42 -0.70 -19.12 -10.66
C ASN A 42 -1.22 -20.41 -9.99
N THR A 43 -2.05 -21.15 -10.72
CA THR A 43 -2.74 -22.37 -10.24
C THR A 43 -1.84 -23.60 -10.20
N GLU A 44 -0.65 -23.55 -10.80
CA GLU A 44 0.32 -24.64 -10.72
C GLU A 44 1.16 -24.55 -9.45
N THR A 45 1.38 -23.33 -8.95
CA THR A 45 2.25 -23.07 -7.79
C THR A 45 1.51 -22.49 -6.58
N ASP A 46 0.21 -22.23 -6.71
CA ASP A 46 -0.65 -21.51 -5.75
C ASP A 46 -0.08 -20.15 -5.30
N ARG A 47 0.72 -19.50 -6.15
CA ARG A 47 1.36 -18.21 -5.86
C ARG A 47 0.60 -17.05 -6.50
N ILE A 48 0.51 -15.95 -5.78
CA ILE A 48 -0.02 -14.69 -6.34
C ILE A 48 0.98 -14.17 -7.38
N HIS A 49 0.50 -13.79 -8.56
CA HIS A 49 1.33 -13.18 -9.59
C HIS A 49 1.12 -11.67 -9.66
N LYS A 50 -0.11 -11.22 -9.44
CA LYS A 50 -0.49 -9.82 -9.54
C LYS A 50 -1.66 -9.52 -8.60
N VAL A 51 -1.67 -8.31 -8.06
CA VAL A 51 -2.83 -7.71 -7.38
C VAL A 51 -3.09 -6.34 -7.98
N GLN A 52 -4.35 -6.06 -8.34
CA GLN A 52 -4.79 -4.74 -8.78
C GLN A 52 -5.91 -4.27 -7.86
N ARG A 53 -5.81 -3.04 -7.40
CA ARG A 53 -6.82 -2.37 -6.58
C ARG A 53 -7.25 -1.10 -7.29
N VAL A 54 -8.53 -0.98 -7.57
CA VAL A 54 -9.16 0.27 -8.00
C VAL A 54 -9.94 0.78 -6.81
N LEU A 55 -9.49 1.90 -6.25
CA LEU A 55 -10.01 2.50 -5.02
C LEU A 55 -10.76 3.77 -5.39
N HIS A 56 -11.99 3.90 -4.92
CA HIS A 56 -12.75 5.14 -5.03
C HIS A 56 -12.65 5.87 -3.70
N VAL A 57 -12.14 7.09 -3.75
CA VAL A 57 -11.84 7.91 -2.58
C VAL A 57 -12.64 9.21 -2.68
N ARG A 58 -13.17 9.68 -1.55
CA ARG A 58 -13.84 10.98 -1.45
C ARG A 58 -13.16 11.84 -0.41
N GLY A 59 -12.70 13.01 -0.81
CA GLY A 59 -12.31 14.10 0.08
C GLY A 59 -13.48 15.07 0.30
N ALA A 60 -13.24 16.13 1.08
CA ALA A 60 -14.25 17.13 1.44
C ALA A 60 -14.95 17.76 0.21
N GLU A 61 -14.19 18.03 -0.87
CA GLU A 61 -14.70 18.76 -2.04
C GLU A 61 -14.56 17.98 -3.37
N ALA A 62 -13.96 16.79 -3.36
CA ALA A 62 -13.64 16.07 -4.59
C ALA A 62 -13.69 14.55 -4.42
N THR A 63 -13.95 13.84 -5.53
CA THR A 63 -13.80 12.40 -5.64
C THR A 63 -12.59 12.07 -6.51
N ALA A 64 -11.88 11.00 -6.16
CA ALA A 64 -10.70 10.52 -6.87
C ALA A 64 -10.78 9.00 -7.04
N VAL A 65 -10.19 8.50 -8.13
CA VAL A 65 -10.02 7.07 -8.37
C VAL A 65 -8.53 6.77 -8.42
N ALA A 66 -8.05 5.94 -7.50
CA ALA A 66 -6.66 5.49 -7.46
C ALA A 66 -6.56 4.04 -7.94
N THR A 67 -5.64 3.78 -8.86
CA THR A 67 -5.32 2.40 -9.29
C THR A 67 -3.93 2.02 -8.79
N VAL A 68 -3.86 1.00 -7.94
CA VAL A 68 -2.60 0.46 -7.42
C VAL A 68 -2.42 -0.95 -7.97
N THR A 69 -1.23 -1.24 -8.50
CA THR A 69 -0.89 -2.56 -9.03
C THR A 69 0.38 -3.07 -8.37
N TYR A 70 0.31 -4.25 -7.78
CA TYR A 70 1.45 -5.02 -7.27
C TYR A 70 1.71 -6.19 -8.21
N ARG A 71 2.98 -6.45 -8.50
CA ARG A 71 3.44 -7.63 -9.23
C ARG A 71 4.40 -8.38 -8.34
N PHE A 72 4.27 -9.70 -8.33
CA PHE A 72 5.06 -10.58 -7.49
C PHE A 72 5.85 -11.52 -8.38
N ALA A 73 7.15 -11.58 -8.13
CA ALA A 73 8.13 -12.40 -8.83
C ALA A 73 9.17 -12.88 -7.82
N ASP A 74 10.07 -13.78 -8.26
CA ASP A 74 11.28 -14.17 -7.51
C ASP A 74 10.99 -14.70 -6.10
N TYR A 75 9.91 -15.46 -5.99
CA TYR A 75 9.47 -16.07 -4.75
C TYR A 75 10.53 -17.06 -4.22
N ASN A 76 10.99 -16.80 -2.99
CA ASN A 76 12.05 -17.52 -2.28
C ASN A 76 13.48 -17.19 -2.74
N ASP A 77 13.65 -16.24 -3.66
CA ASP A 77 14.99 -15.84 -4.06
C ASP A 77 15.63 -15.01 -2.93
N PRO A 78 16.85 -15.36 -2.50
CA PRO A 78 17.54 -14.62 -1.45
C PRO A 78 17.80 -13.19 -1.93
N THR A 79 17.33 -12.21 -1.16
CA THR A 79 17.54 -10.78 -1.46
C THR A 79 18.55 -10.21 -0.47
N ASN A 80 19.54 -9.48 -0.99
CA ASN A 80 20.47 -8.74 -0.15
C ASN A 80 19.91 -7.34 0.15
N ILE A 81 19.76 -7.00 1.43
CA ILE A 81 19.33 -5.67 1.87
C ILE A 81 20.55 -4.97 2.47
N THR A 82 21.09 -4.01 1.73
CA THR A 82 22.23 -3.21 2.18
C THR A 82 21.73 -1.92 2.83
N ARG A 83 22.21 -1.62 4.04
CA ARG A 83 22.02 -0.31 4.65
C ARG A 83 22.73 0.74 3.78
N PRO A 84 22.08 1.86 3.39
CA PRO A 84 22.77 2.97 2.77
C PRO A 84 23.91 3.46 3.68
N ALA A 85 25.07 3.77 3.12
CA ALA A 85 26.12 4.41 3.89
C ALA A 85 25.65 5.83 4.27
N PHE A 86 25.73 6.15 5.57
CA PHE A 86 25.63 7.51 6.07
C PHE A 86 26.99 7.85 6.67
N GLU A 87 27.39 9.13 6.64
CA GLU A 87 28.62 9.54 7.30
C GLU A 87 28.50 9.25 8.81
N GLU A 88 29.42 8.44 9.36
CA GLU A 88 29.49 8.09 10.79
C GLU A 88 29.91 9.27 11.68
N SER A 89 30.03 10.48 11.13
CA SER A 89 30.29 11.70 11.89
C SER A 89 28.99 12.22 12.52
N GLY A 90 28.56 11.53 13.57
CA GLY A 90 28.02 12.03 14.86
C GLY A 90 27.31 13.38 14.95
N SER A 91 26.72 13.89 13.88
CA SER A 91 25.94 15.11 13.88
C SER A 91 24.52 14.72 14.24
N GLU A 92 24.33 14.45 15.54
CA GLU A 92 23.01 14.56 16.16
C GLU A 92 22.39 15.86 15.63
N TRP A 93 21.29 15.76 14.90
CA TRP A 93 20.60 16.93 14.38
C TRP A 93 20.10 17.75 15.57
N LYS A 94 20.87 18.76 15.99
CA LYS A 94 20.46 19.78 16.96
C LYS A 94 19.56 20.81 16.29
N GLY A 95 18.47 20.35 15.71
CA GLY A 95 17.34 21.21 15.37
C GLY A 95 16.29 20.99 16.44
N ASP A 96 16.01 22.01 17.25
CA ASP A 96 14.79 22.00 18.06
C ASP A 96 13.61 21.74 17.11
N CYS A 97 12.74 20.79 17.45
CA CYS A 97 11.50 20.57 16.73
C CYS A 97 10.73 21.90 16.68
N PRO A 98 10.50 22.51 15.50
CA PRO A 98 9.74 23.76 15.44
C PRO A 98 8.26 23.44 15.71
N GLY A 99 7.78 23.86 16.89
CA GLY A 99 6.35 23.84 17.23
C GLY A 99 6.07 23.42 18.67
N THR A 100 6.20 24.37 19.61
CA THR A 100 5.28 24.45 20.76
C THR A 100 4.14 25.38 20.42
#